data_AF-A0A1V4GT41-F1
#
_entry.id   AF-A0A1V4GT41-F1
#
_cell.length_a   1.000
_cell.length_b   1.000
_cell.length_c   1.000
_cell.angle_alpha   90.00
_cell.angle_beta   90.00
_cell.angle_gamma   90.00
#
_symmetry.space_group_name_H-M   'P 1'
#
loop_
_entity.id
_entity.type
_entity.pdbx_description
1 polymer ?
#
loop_
_entity_poly.entity_id
_entity_poly.type
_entity_poly.pdbx_seq_one_letter_code
_entity_poly.pdbx_strand_id
1 'polypeptide(L)'
;MTEEYRSYQRKELVNLSEIIQYGRPNEYTPAWLNLFSPSNQSKTGLSSVDLHLYFEQSDQDTLLTDDETLLIFRCSNGLMVDTPTLTMSDVLSNMTKESINLIMEQSAYQQGKTVYTSKDVPTSVTKTIIYYKSNHPIITVTCNSALSQLGTIEVFAKKNGTEKRVGLLCVYPNAKRRKATIQPIELVAHPFSATNAYPQDYPNAIQSKLFSQVGVIAEVKESIGINLINKQIFHKNKDGKDTITTISSHQLQQQQEIDNFSKKYQQAVNDVKNVNLTPLNGESSREAFDDAIELLKALNIVQYETNNSTNVTYLILTDYVVEENDKLTLGMADRKEPDEYEKHQCKITRNCNYWGNHVIIYRNIYNAHDETRTILHELGHSLGLEHSFNHKEPNHFVLQESHTDNLMDYNSGITLNKYQWDIIYNDNNIITLQEKNK
;
A
#
# COMPACT_ATOMS: atom_id res chain seq x y z
N MET A 1 12.12 34.13 30.48
CA MET A 1 12.83 33.68 29.25
C MET A 1 13.94 32.76 29.68
N THR A 2 13.64 31.46 29.76
CA THR A 2 14.55 30.40 30.21
C THR A 2 15.28 29.78 29.01
N GLU A 3 16.47 29.27 29.28
CA GLU A 3 17.52 28.84 28.33
C GLU A 3 17.13 27.73 27.32
N GLU A 4 15.89 27.22 27.36
CA GLU A 4 15.32 26.25 26.41
C GLU A 4 15.22 26.80 24.97
N TYR A 5 15.03 28.11 24.81
CA TYR A 5 14.67 28.71 23.52
C TYR A 5 15.84 28.78 22.52
N ARG A 6 17.10 28.59 22.95
CA ARG A 6 18.27 28.65 22.05
C ARG A 6 18.56 27.33 21.31
N SER A 7 17.88 26.23 21.65
CA SER A 7 18.11 24.93 20.99
C SER A 7 17.24 24.66 19.74
N TYR A 8 16.23 25.50 19.48
CA TYR A 8 15.20 25.27 18.47
C TYR A 8 15.55 25.71 17.03
N GLN A 9 16.72 26.34 16.80
CA GLN A 9 17.13 26.76 15.45
C GLN A 9 17.96 25.70 14.68
N ARG A 10 18.20 24.51 15.25
CA ARG A 10 19.03 23.46 14.61
C ARG A 10 18.52 22.02 14.81
N LYS A 11 17.22 21.80 14.97
CA LYS A 11 16.67 20.44 15.01
C LYS A 11 15.68 20.23 13.88
N GLU A 12 16.04 19.32 12.96
CA GLU A 12 15.12 18.69 12.02
C GLU A 12 14.05 17.92 12.81
N LEU A 13 12.82 17.87 12.30
CA LEU A 13 11.73 17.06 12.82
C LEU A 13 12.03 15.58 12.52
N VAL A 14 12.66 14.87 13.47
CA VAL A 14 13.20 13.51 13.23
C VAL A 14 12.27 12.38 13.70
N ASN A 15 11.15 12.63 14.40
CA ASN A 15 10.31 11.51 14.88
C ASN A 15 8.81 11.79 15.01
N LEU A 16 7.99 10.80 14.62
CA LEU A 16 6.55 10.73 14.85
C LEU A 16 6.18 10.91 16.34
N SER A 17 7.08 10.56 17.26
CA SER A 17 6.89 10.76 18.71
C SER A 17 6.78 12.22 19.11
N GLU A 18 7.33 13.16 18.33
CA GLU A 18 7.13 14.60 18.55
C GLU A 18 5.71 15.01 18.12
N ILE A 19 5.19 14.52 16.98
CA ILE A 19 3.79 14.77 16.54
C ILE A 19 2.78 14.22 17.57
N ILE A 20 3.06 13.03 18.12
CA ILE A 20 2.26 12.38 19.17
C ILE A 20 2.41 13.08 20.54
N GLN A 21 3.48 13.85 20.79
CA GLN A 21 3.63 14.68 21.99
C GLN A 21 2.96 16.05 21.88
N TYR A 22 2.77 16.57 20.65
CA TYR A 22 2.11 17.86 20.41
C TYR A 22 0.58 17.78 20.40
N GLY A 23 0.01 16.61 20.13
CA GLY A 23 -1.31 16.24 20.65
C GLY A 23 -1.10 15.60 22.02
N ARG A 24 -2.02 15.73 22.97
CA ARG A 24 -1.95 14.82 24.11
C ARG A 24 -2.01 13.39 23.55
N PRO A 25 -1.15 12.44 23.99
CA PRO A 25 -1.05 11.09 23.41
C PRO A 25 -2.33 10.25 23.41
N ASN A 26 -3.45 10.78 23.91
CA ASN A 26 -4.76 10.14 24.00
C ASN A 26 -5.88 10.87 23.22
N GLU A 27 -5.59 11.94 22.45
CA GLU A 27 -6.66 12.85 21.94
C GLU A 27 -6.81 12.94 20.40
N TYR A 28 -5.80 12.63 19.56
CA TYR A 28 -5.96 12.73 18.10
C TYR A 28 -4.85 12.04 17.30
N THR A 29 -5.21 11.13 16.38
CA THR A 29 -4.30 10.57 15.36
C THR A 29 -4.46 11.38 14.07
N PRO A 30 -3.40 12.02 13.54
CA PRO A 30 -3.51 12.82 12.32
C PRO A 30 -3.90 11.95 11.12
N ALA A 31 -4.78 12.47 10.27
CA ALA A 31 -5.01 11.90 8.96
C ALA A 31 -3.84 12.24 8.01
N TRP A 32 -3.64 11.43 6.98
CA TRP A 32 -2.52 11.57 6.05
C TRP A 32 -3.00 11.59 4.60
N LEU A 33 -2.37 12.45 3.81
CA LEU A 33 -2.58 12.57 2.37
C LEU A 33 -1.29 12.35 1.59
N ASN A 34 -1.48 11.94 0.35
CA ASN A 34 -0.47 12.01 -0.68
C ASN A 34 -0.97 12.89 -1.81
N LEU A 35 -0.29 14.01 -2.04
CA LEU A 35 -0.61 14.94 -3.12
C LEU A 35 0.68 15.27 -3.86
N PHE A 36 0.58 15.61 -5.14
CA PHE A 36 1.72 15.97 -5.98
C PHE A 36 1.56 17.38 -6.54
N SER A 37 2.65 18.13 -6.64
CA SER A 37 2.61 19.42 -7.35
C SER A 37 2.26 19.23 -8.83
N PRO A 38 1.45 20.12 -9.44
CA PRO A 38 1.12 20.10 -10.87
C PRO A 38 2.34 20.04 -11.79
N SER A 39 3.43 20.73 -11.44
CA SER A 39 4.68 20.72 -12.21
C SER A 39 5.42 19.38 -12.15
N ASN A 40 5.00 18.48 -11.25
CA ASN A 40 5.56 17.16 -11.02
C ASN A 40 4.55 16.03 -11.27
N GLN A 41 3.43 16.28 -11.95
CA GLN A 41 2.44 15.24 -12.21
C GLN A 41 3.01 14.15 -13.15
N SER A 42 2.92 12.88 -12.74
CA SER A 42 2.64 11.82 -13.72
C SER A 42 1.16 11.92 -14.11
N LYS A 43 0.73 11.29 -15.22
CA LYS A 43 -0.68 11.29 -15.66
C LYS A 43 -1.70 10.84 -14.59
N THR A 44 -1.25 10.31 -13.44
CA THR A 44 -2.04 9.65 -12.40
C THR A 44 -1.87 10.25 -11.00
N GLY A 45 -1.03 11.26 -10.82
CA GLY A 45 -0.81 11.90 -9.51
C GLY A 45 -1.86 12.97 -9.24
N LEU A 46 -2.55 12.90 -8.10
CA LEU A 46 -3.52 13.91 -7.68
C LEU A 46 -2.79 15.13 -7.09
N SER A 47 -3.06 16.32 -7.61
CA SER A 47 -2.58 17.57 -7.01
C SER A 47 -3.58 18.19 -6.04
N SER A 48 -4.82 17.74 -6.08
CA SER A 48 -5.89 18.24 -5.22
C SER A 48 -6.81 17.09 -4.81
N VAL A 49 -7.46 17.27 -3.66
CA VAL A 49 -8.47 16.35 -3.15
C VAL A 49 -9.55 17.13 -2.42
N ASP A 50 -10.80 16.73 -2.67
CA ASP A 50 -11.96 17.29 -2.01
C ASP A 50 -12.22 16.48 -0.73
N LEU A 51 -12.34 17.16 0.41
CA LEU A 51 -12.47 16.51 1.72
C LEU A 51 -13.79 16.85 2.39
N HIS A 52 -14.38 15.81 2.98
CA HIS A 52 -15.46 15.94 3.94
C HIS A 52 -14.91 16.34 5.31
N LEU A 53 -15.73 17.03 6.10
CA LEU A 53 -15.45 17.29 7.51
C LEU A 53 -16.30 16.39 8.39
N TYR A 54 -15.70 15.95 9.50
CA TYR A 54 -16.33 15.12 10.51
C TYR A 54 -16.05 15.71 11.89
N PHE A 55 -17.10 15.90 12.69
CA PHE A 55 -16.98 16.21 14.12
C PHE A 55 -17.50 15.05 14.94
N GLU A 56 -16.68 14.57 15.86
CA GLU A 56 -17.07 13.61 16.88
C GLU A 56 -17.45 14.36 18.16
N GLN A 57 -18.55 13.94 18.77
CA GLN A 57 -19.06 14.51 20.01
C GLN A 57 -19.56 13.38 20.95
N SER A 58 -19.31 13.51 22.25
CA SER A 58 -19.92 12.60 23.24
C SER A 58 -21.39 12.95 23.45
N ASP A 59 -22.22 11.95 23.74
CA ASP A 59 -23.64 12.16 24.06
C ASP A 59 -23.91 13.00 25.34
N GLN A 60 -22.90 13.18 26.19
CA GLN A 60 -22.95 14.03 27.39
C GLN A 60 -22.61 15.50 27.11
N ASP A 61 -22.05 15.82 25.94
CA ASP A 61 -21.64 17.17 25.60
C ASP A 61 -22.83 18.01 25.11
N THR A 62 -22.78 19.33 25.30
CA THR A 62 -23.76 20.25 24.71
C THR A 62 -23.73 20.15 23.20
N LEU A 63 -24.88 19.91 22.57
CA LEU A 63 -25.02 19.76 21.11
C LEU A 63 -24.24 20.84 20.37
N LEU A 64 -23.53 20.43 19.33
CA LEU A 64 -22.85 21.35 18.43
C LEU A 64 -23.88 22.27 17.77
N THR A 65 -23.77 23.56 18.05
CA THR A 65 -24.62 24.62 17.49
C THR A 65 -23.76 25.66 16.79
N ASP A 66 -24.38 26.47 15.94
CA ASP A 66 -23.75 27.71 15.53
C ASP A 66 -23.59 28.62 16.76
N ASP A 67 -22.34 28.89 17.11
CA ASP A 67 -21.95 29.70 18.26
C ASP A 67 -20.91 30.76 17.88
N GLU A 68 -20.91 31.13 16.59
CA GLU A 68 -19.97 32.06 15.95
C GLU A 68 -18.50 31.59 15.94
N THR A 69 -18.24 30.32 16.28
CA THR A 69 -16.90 29.75 16.13
C THR A 69 -16.48 29.72 14.67
N LEU A 70 -15.24 30.12 14.42
CA LEU A 70 -14.59 30.02 13.12
C LEU A 70 -13.64 28.83 13.10
N LEU A 71 -13.66 28.05 12.03
CA LEU A 71 -12.63 27.08 11.71
C LEU A 71 -11.63 27.71 10.74
N ILE A 72 -10.36 27.70 11.10
CA ILE A 72 -9.28 28.34 10.34
C ILE A 72 -8.26 27.28 9.95
N PHE A 73 -8.01 27.14 8.65
CA PHE A 73 -7.03 26.22 8.09
C PHE A 73 -5.72 26.96 7.82
N ARG A 74 -4.64 26.52 8.46
CA ARG A 74 -3.29 27.04 8.24
C ARG A 74 -2.44 26.00 7.55
N CYS A 75 -2.04 26.32 6.33
CA CYS A 75 -1.24 25.43 5.50
C CYS A 75 0.25 25.73 5.63
N SER A 76 1.07 24.67 5.58
CA SER A 76 2.48 24.78 5.24
C SER A 76 2.67 25.39 3.84
N ASN A 77 3.83 26.00 3.60
CA ASN A 77 4.18 26.54 2.27
C ASN A 77 4.05 25.45 1.19
N GLY A 78 3.40 25.79 0.09
CA GLY A 78 3.15 24.88 -1.03
C GLY A 78 1.84 24.11 -0.96
N LEU A 79 1.11 24.18 0.16
CA LEU A 79 -0.25 23.69 0.31
C LEU A 79 -1.25 24.86 0.37
N MET A 80 -2.48 24.59 -0.02
CA MET A 80 -3.58 25.54 0.02
C MET A 80 -4.88 24.83 0.35
N VAL A 81 -5.74 25.48 1.13
CA VAL A 81 -7.16 25.15 1.24
C VAL A 81 -7.93 26.25 0.54
N ASP A 82 -8.85 25.88 -0.35
CA ASP A 82 -9.69 26.82 -1.12
C ASP A 82 -10.51 27.76 -0.23
N THR A 83 -11.02 27.23 0.88
CA THR A 83 -11.79 27.96 1.89
C THR A 83 -11.02 27.95 3.23
N PRO A 84 -10.05 28.86 3.42
CA PRO A 84 -9.15 28.82 4.58
C PRO A 84 -9.83 29.22 5.89
N THR A 85 -11.05 29.73 5.85
CA THR A 85 -11.87 30.03 7.04
C THR A 85 -13.32 29.67 6.77
N LEU A 86 -13.92 28.90 7.68
CA LEU A 86 -15.32 28.52 7.65
C LEU A 86 -16.00 28.99 8.94
N THR A 87 -17.26 29.39 8.85
CA THR A 87 -18.09 29.60 10.05
C THR A 87 -18.74 28.28 10.47
N MET A 88 -19.00 28.08 11.77
CA MET A 88 -19.75 26.89 12.20
C MET A 88 -21.15 26.84 11.59
N SER A 89 -21.80 27.98 11.35
CA SER A 89 -23.06 28.04 10.58
C SER A 89 -22.94 27.39 9.20
N ASP A 90 -21.95 27.79 8.39
CA ASP A 90 -21.77 27.26 7.03
C ASP A 90 -21.51 25.75 7.05
N VAL A 91 -20.71 25.30 8.01
CA VAL A 91 -20.35 23.90 8.15
C VAL A 91 -21.56 23.07 8.58
N LEU A 92 -22.25 23.46 9.65
CA LEU A 92 -23.39 22.73 10.19
C LEU A 92 -24.58 22.70 9.23
N SER A 93 -24.78 23.74 8.42
CA SER A 93 -25.84 23.78 7.40
C SER A 93 -25.74 22.66 6.36
N ASN A 94 -24.54 22.12 6.16
CA ASN A 94 -24.24 21.04 5.21
C ASN A 94 -23.99 19.69 5.88
N MET A 95 -24.27 19.54 7.18
CA MET A 95 -23.99 18.33 7.93
C MET A 95 -25.23 17.54 8.31
N THR A 96 -25.10 16.21 8.23
CA THR A 96 -26.04 15.27 8.82
C THR A 96 -25.51 14.79 10.16
N LYS A 97 -26.40 14.77 11.16
CA LYS A 97 -26.12 14.20 12.48
C LYS A 97 -26.45 12.71 12.47
N GLU A 98 -25.47 11.91 12.88
CA GLU A 98 -25.61 10.46 13.05
C GLU A 98 -25.26 10.10 14.50
N SER A 99 -25.83 8.99 15.00
CA SER A 99 -25.53 8.47 16.34
C SER A 99 -25.21 6.98 16.25
N ILE A 100 -24.06 6.60 16.78
CA ILE A 100 -23.62 5.20 16.84
C ILE A 100 -23.58 4.77 18.30
N ASN A 101 -24.29 3.68 18.61
CA ASN A 101 -24.23 3.04 19.92
C ASN A 101 -23.11 1.99 19.89
N LEU A 102 -21.99 2.30 20.52
CA LEU A 102 -20.91 1.34 20.72
C LEU A 102 -21.22 0.51 21.96
N ILE A 103 -21.47 -0.79 21.75
CA ILE A 103 -21.58 -1.75 22.85
C ILE A 103 -20.15 -2.17 23.20
N MET A 104 -19.64 -1.68 24.33
CA MET A 104 -18.35 -2.12 24.85
C MET A 104 -18.57 -3.26 25.86
N GLU A 105 -18.05 -4.44 25.53
CA GLU A 105 -17.85 -5.49 26.53
C GLU A 105 -16.72 -5.05 27.48
N GLN A 106 -16.98 -5.05 28.79
CA GLN A 106 -16.02 -4.53 29.78
C GLN A 106 -14.67 -5.27 29.82
N SER A 107 -14.52 -6.40 29.14
CA SER A 107 -13.24 -7.14 29.05
C SER A 107 -12.11 -6.34 28.39
N ALA A 108 -12.43 -5.28 27.63
CA ALA A 108 -11.45 -4.41 26.97
C ALA A 108 -10.95 -3.22 27.83
N TYR A 109 -11.48 -3.02 29.05
CA TYR A 109 -11.19 -1.84 29.88
C TYR A 109 -10.53 -2.19 31.22
N GLN A 110 -9.49 -3.04 31.24
CA GLN A 110 -8.65 -3.20 32.42
C GLN A 110 -7.16 -3.31 32.08
N GLN A 111 -6.50 -2.17 31.87
CA GLN A 111 -5.10 -2.05 32.25
C GLN A 111 -5.03 -1.66 33.73
N GLY A 112 -4.72 -2.65 34.58
CA GLY A 112 -4.32 -2.40 35.97
C GLY A 112 -5.12 -3.17 37.01
N LYS A 113 -4.68 -4.41 37.30
CA LYS A 113 -4.88 -5.19 38.53
C LYS A 113 -6.07 -4.78 39.42
N THR A 114 -7.18 -5.52 39.38
CA THR A 114 -7.88 -6.16 40.52
C THR A 114 -9.06 -7.00 39.99
N VAL A 115 -9.07 -8.30 40.25
CA VAL A 115 -10.18 -9.21 39.91
C VAL A 115 -11.31 -8.99 40.91
N TYR A 116 -12.49 -8.56 40.45
CA TYR A 116 -13.70 -8.51 41.26
C TYR A 116 -14.66 -9.64 40.87
N THR A 117 -15.16 -10.36 41.86
CA THR A 117 -16.14 -11.44 41.70
C THR A 117 -17.52 -10.87 41.37
N SER A 118 -18.10 -11.41 40.31
CA SER A 118 -19.41 -11.06 39.75
C SER A 118 -20.54 -11.12 40.78
N LYS A 119 -21.25 -10.00 40.96
CA LYS A 119 -22.71 -10.02 41.17
C LYS A 119 -23.44 -8.68 40.96
N ASP A 120 -22.74 -7.54 40.80
CA ASP A 120 -23.40 -6.24 40.58
C ASP A 120 -22.81 -5.40 39.42
N VAL A 121 -22.15 -6.01 38.44
CA VAL A 121 -21.53 -5.26 37.32
C VAL A 121 -22.44 -5.30 36.08
N PRO A 122 -22.90 -4.15 35.55
CA PRO A 122 -23.65 -4.08 34.30
C PRO A 122 -22.85 -4.75 33.17
N THR A 123 -23.45 -5.73 32.49
CA THR A 123 -22.79 -6.64 31.53
C THR A 123 -22.35 -5.99 30.22
N SER A 124 -22.69 -4.73 29.98
CA SER A 124 -22.21 -3.93 28.85
C SER A 124 -22.35 -2.44 29.17
N VAL A 125 -21.38 -1.62 28.73
CA VAL A 125 -21.53 -0.17 28.72
C VAL A 125 -21.80 0.23 27.28
N THR A 126 -22.98 0.81 27.03
CA THR A 126 -23.27 1.43 25.74
C THR A 126 -22.75 2.85 25.79
N LYS A 127 -21.77 3.18 24.94
CA LYS A 127 -21.34 4.55 24.71
C LYS A 127 -21.96 5.02 23.41
N THR A 128 -22.76 6.08 23.47
CA THR A 128 -23.27 6.73 22.26
C THR A 128 -22.27 7.76 21.80
N ILE A 129 -21.83 7.66 20.55
CA ILE A 129 -21.04 8.69 19.89
C ILE A 129 -21.91 9.38 18.85
N ILE A 130 -21.93 10.71 18.90
CA ILE A 130 -22.61 11.55 17.93
C ILE A 130 -21.58 12.02 16.91
N TYR A 131 -21.88 11.83 15.63
CA TYR A 131 -21.06 12.33 14.53
C TYR A 131 -21.83 13.37 13.73
N TYR A 132 -21.16 14.43 13.33
CA TYR A 132 -21.62 15.37 12.33
C TYR A 132 -20.77 15.18 11.08
N LYS A 133 -21.37 14.70 10.01
CA LYS A 133 -20.70 14.40 8.74
C LYS A 133 -21.20 15.35 7.67
N SER A 134 -20.30 15.96 6.92
CA SER A 134 -20.71 16.79 5.78
C SER A 134 -21.32 15.95 4.66
N ASN A 135 -22.44 16.40 4.12
CA ASN A 135 -23.17 15.73 3.03
C ASN A 135 -22.37 15.75 1.72
N HIS A 136 -21.60 16.82 1.51
CA HIS A 136 -20.68 16.99 0.40
C HIS A 136 -19.29 17.38 0.94
N PRO A 137 -18.22 17.23 0.14
CA PRO A 137 -16.92 17.83 0.48
C PRO A 137 -17.07 19.33 0.71
N ILE A 138 -16.45 19.85 1.78
CA ILE A 138 -16.55 21.27 2.17
C ILE A 138 -15.27 22.04 1.85
N ILE A 139 -14.13 21.34 1.80
CA ILE A 139 -12.84 21.95 1.50
C ILE A 139 -12.13 21.18 0.38
N THR A 140 -11.40 21.92 -0.43
CA THR A 140 -10.45 21.38 -1.41
C THR A 140 -9.05 21.67 -0.91
N VAL A 141 -8.24 20.61 -0.73
CA VAL A 141 -6.83 20.74 -0.43
C VAL A 141 -6.03 20.60 -1.71
N THR A 142 -5.15 21.55 -1.98
CA THR A 142 -4.29 21.55 -3.18
C THR A 142 -2.81 21.66 -2.82
N CYS A 143 -1.98 20.84 -3.45
CA CYS A 143 -0.53 20.92 -3.41
C CYS A 143 -0.03 21.72 -4.61
N ASN A 144 0.30 22.99 -4.40
CA ASN A 144 0.75 23.89 -5.47
C ASN A 144 2.24 23.74 -5.79
N SER A 145 3.07 23.40 -4.81
CA SER A 145 4.51 23.19 -5.01
C SER A 145 5.02 21.92 -4.33
N ALA A 146 6.16 21.44 -4.77
CA ALA A 146 6.82 20.27 -4.20
C ALA A 146 7.19 20.50 -2.72
N LEU A 147 7.00 19.49 -1.89
CA LEU A 147 7.26 19.48 -0.46
C LEU A 147 8.50 18.61 -0.16
N SER A 148 9.60 19.23 0.25
CA SER A 148 10.83 18.52 0.65
C SER A 148 10.77 17.98 2.07
N GLN A 149 9.81 18.46 2.87
CA GLN A 149 9.57 18.08 4.25
C GLN A 149 8.07 17.81 4.44
N LEU A 150 7.69 17.34 5.63
CA LEU A 150 6.29 17.08 5.99
C LEU A 150 5.45 18.34 5.77
N GLY A 151 4.40 18.22 4.96
CA GLY A 151 3.40 19.26 4.82
C GLY A 151 2.33 19.12 5.91
N THR A 152 1.85 20.24 6.44
CA THR A 152 0.77 20.26 7.42
C THR A 152 -0.36 21.19 7.00
N ILE A 153 -1.56 20.82 7.41
CA ILE A 153 -2.75 21.66 7.40
C ILE A 153 -3.31 21.60 8.82
N GLU A 154 -3.03 22.64 9.58
CA GLU A 154 -3.49 22.77 10.96
C GLU A 154 -4.88 23.40 10.98
N VAL A 155 -5.79 22.80 11.75
CA VAL A 155 -7.16 23.29 11.89
C VAL A 155 -7.30 23.93 13.27
N PHE A 156 -7.68 25.19 13.30
CA PHE A 156 -7.90 25.96 14.52
C PHE A 156 -9.38 26.33 14.66
N ALA A 157 -9.94 26.14 15.84
CA ALA A 157 -11.22 26.72 16.22
C ALA A 157 -10.96 28.04 16.94
N LYS A 158 -11.62 29.12 16.50
CA LYS A 158 -11.51 30.46 17.08
C LYS A 158 -12.88 30.97 17.52
N LYS A 159 -12.98 31.37 18.78
CA LYS A 159 -14.18 31.99 19.36
C LYS A 159 -13.78 33.10 20.32
N ASN A 160 -14.46 34.25 20.25
CA ASN A 160 -14.22 35.39 21.15
C ASN A 160 -12.72 35.78 21.26
N GLY A 161 -12.00 35.74 20.14
CA GLY A 161 -10.57 36.04 20.08
C GLY A 161 -9.64 34.96 20.62
N THR A 162 -10.16 33.92 21.26
CA THR A 162 -9.40 32.74 21.71
C THR A 162 -9.33 31.71 20.60
N GLU A 163 -8.16 31.11 20.41
CA GLU A 163 -7.92 30.13 19.36
C GLU A 163 -7.30 28.85 19.93
N LYS A 164 -7.77 27.69 19.46
CA LYS A 164 -7.26 26.38 19.85
C LYS A 164 -7.11 25.49 18.62
N ARG A 165 -6.01 24.75 18.51
CA ARG A 165 -5.85 23.72 17.47
C ARG A 165 -6.78 22.54 17.77
N VAL A 166 -7.61 22.17 16.81
CA VAL A 166 -8.64 21.13 16.92
C VAL A 166 -8.46 20.01 15.89
N GLY A 167 -7.52 20.15 14.94
CA GLY A 167 -7.21 19.11 13.97
C GLY A 167 -5.86 19.32 13.30
N LEU A 168 -5.35 18.26 12.69
CA LEU A 168 -4.10 18.26 11.94
C LEU A 168 -4.18 17.23 10.81
N LEU A 169 -4.01 17.71 9.58
CA LEU A 169 -3.82 16.85 8.42
C LEU A 169 -2.35 16.93 7.96
N CYS A 170 -1.76 15.77 7.72
CA CYS A 170 -0.38 15.64 7.25
C CYS A 170 -0.35 15.31 5.75
N VAL A 171 0.61 15.87 5.02
CA VAL A 171 0.89 15.54 3.62
C VAL A 171 2.32 15.02 3.53
N TYR A 172 2.51 13.82 2.98
CA TYR A 172 3.84 13.25 2.83
C TYR A 172 4.76 14.16 2.00
N PRO A 173 6.08 14.20 2.33
CA PRO A 173 7.06 14.84 1.46
C PRO A 173 6.99 14.24 0.05
N ASN A 174 6.90 15.09 -0.97
CA ASN A 174 6.65 14.70 -2.36
C ASN A 174 7.65 15.31 -3.35
N ALA A 175 8.65 16.09 -2.88
CA ALA A 175 9.65 16.71 -3.74
C ALA A 175 10.62 15.71 -4.37
N LYS A 176 10.86 14.58 -3.70
CA LYS A 176 11.60 13.44 -4.26
C LYS A 176 10.60 12.33 -4.54
N ARG A 177 10.46 11.95 -5.80
CA ARG A 177 9.64 10.81 -6.19
C ARG A 177 10.51 9.57 -6.26
N ARG A 178 10.14 8.54 -5.52
CA ARG A 178 10.75 7.23 -5.67
C ARG A 178 10.17 6.55 -6.90
N LYS A 179 10.97 5.71 -7.54
CA LYS A 179 10.59 4.98 -8.75
C LYS A 179 10.69 3.49 -8.45
N ALA A 180 9.60 2.78 -8.66
CA ALA A 180 9.56 1.33 -8.69
C ALA A 180 9.46 0.90 -10.15
N THR A 181 10.36 0.03 -10.60
CA THR A 181 10.33 -0.50 -11.96
C THR A 181 9.70 -1.89 -11.90
N ILE A 182 8.68 -2.13 -12.71
CA ILE A 182 8.04 -3.44 -12.82
C ILE A 182 8.35 -3.98 -14.21
N GLN A 183 8.90 -5.19 -14.29
CA GLN A 183 9.13 -5.90 -15.54
C GLN A 183 8.13 -7.04 -15.64
N PRO A 184 7.04 -6.90 -16.42
CA PRO A 184 6.13 -8.01 -16.66
C PRO A 184 6.81 -9.08 -17.51
N ILE A 185 6.62 -10.34 -17.11
CA ILE A 185 7.08 -11.53 -17.80
C ILE A 185 5.88 -12.43 -18.05
N GLU A 186 5.54 -12.70 -19.32
CA GLU A 186 4.46 -13.62 -19.68
C GLU A 186 5.06 -15.02 -19.90
N LEU A 187 4.99 -15.89 -18.90
CA LEU A 187 5.50 -17.25 -18.99
C LEU A 187 4.34 -18.19 -19.35
N VAL A 188 4.24 -18.57 -20.62
CA VAL A 188 3.03 -19.23 -21.15
C VAL A 188 3.35 -20.53 -21.89
N ALA A 189 2.42 -21.48 -21.77
CA ALA A 189 2.46 -22.69 -22.58
C ALA A 189 1.95 -22.44 -24.02
N HIS A 190 1.11 -21.43 -24.29
CA HIS A 190 0.63 -21.12 -25.65
C HIS A 190 0.80 -19.64 -26.04
N PRO A 191 1.17 -19.33 -27.30
CA PRO A 191 1.33 -17.94 -27.75
C PRO A 191 -0.01 -17.19 -27.89
N PHE A 192 -1.13 -17.90 -28.00
CA PHE A 192 -2.46 -17.32 -28.21
C PHE A 192 -3.33 -17.27 -26.93
N SER A 193 -2.87 -17.81 -25.79
CA SER A 193 -3.55 -17.66 -24.49
C SER A 193 -3.11 -16.38 -23.76
N ALA A 194 -1.85 -15.98 -23.92
CA ALA A 194 -1.21 -14.89 -23.18
C ALA A 194 -1.84 -13.50 -23.38
N THR A 195 -2.29 -13.18 -24.60
CA THR A 195 -2.82 -11.84 -24.93
C THR A 195 -4.20 -11.56 -24.32
N ASN A 196 -4.93 -12.60 -23.88
CA ASN A 196 -6.27 -12.47 -23.28
C ASN A 196 -6.37 -13.10 -21.88
N ALA A 197 -5.30 -13.69 -21.35
CA ALA A 197 -5.34 -14.29 -20.02
C ALA A 197 -5.51 -13.19 -18.96
N TYR A 198 -4.64 -12.17 -18.96
CA TYR A 198 -4.63 -11.17 -17.90
C TYR A 198 -5.33 -9.85 -18.27
N PRO A 199 -5.84 -9.09 -17.29
CA PRO A 199 -6.47 -7.79 -17.52
C PRO A 199 -5.49 -6.81 -18.14
N GLN A 200 -5.77 -6.32 -19.35
CA GLN A 200 -4.83 -5.45 -20.08
C GLN A 200 -4.59 -4.10 -19.40
N ASP A 201 -5.42 -3.72 -18.43
CA ASP A 201 -5.34 -2.47 -17.67
C ASP A 201 -4.47 -2.57 -16.40
N TYR A 202 -3.95 -3.76 -16.05
CA TYR A 202 -3.10 -3.93 -14.86
C TYR A 202 -1.94 -2.91 -14.79
N PRO A 203 -1.26 -2.50 -15.88
CA PRO A 203 -0.18 -1.52 -15.79
C PRO A 203 -0.66 -0.17 -15.24
N ASN A 204 -1.87 0.25 -15.63
CA ASN A 204 -2.49 1.48 -15.14
C ASN A 204 -2.95 1.30 -13.70
N ALA A 205 -3.50 0.13 -13.35
CA ALA A 205 -3.95 -0.17 -11.99
C ALA A 205 -2.78 -0.18 -10.98
N ILE A 206 -1.62 -0.73 -11.36
CA ILE A 206 -0.40 -0.69 -10.54
C ILE A 206 -0.08 0.75 -10.11
N GLN A 207 -0.09 1.68 -11.07
CA GLN A 207 0.19 3.07 -10.75
C GLN A 207 -0.96 3.76 -9.98
N SER A 208 -2.21 3.56 -10.38
CA SER A 208 -3.35 4.35 -9.87
C SER A 208 -3.95 3.81 -8.57
N LYS A 209 -3.81 2.51 -8.29
CA LYS A 209 -4.40 1.83 -7.12
C LYS A 209 -3.39 1.38 -6.08
N LEU A 210 -2.09 1.32 -6.37
CA LEU A 210 -1.07 0.97 -5.37
C LEU A 210 -0.09 2.12 -5.16
N PHE A 211 0.68 2.47 -6.19
CA PHE A 211 1.81 3.38 -6.02
C PHE A 211 1.43 4.86 -5.86
N SER A 212 0.29 5.31 -6.40
CA SER A 212 -0.24 6.67 -6.19
C SER A 212 -0.53 6.95 -4.71
N GLN A 213 -1.06 5.96 -3.98
CA GLN A 213 -1.37 6.07 -2.55
C GLN A 213 -0.10 6.40 -1.76
N VAL A 214 1.04 5.84 -2.16
CA VAL A 214 2.32 5.95 -1.44
C VAL A 214 3.34 6.83 -2.14
N GLY A 215 2.96 7.65 -3.12
CA GLY A 215 3.82 8.73 -3.62
C GLY A 215 4.93 8.25 -4.55
N VAL A 216 4.81 7.02 -5.03
CA VAL A 216 5.81 6.33 -5.83
C VAL A 216 5.35 6.35 -7.29
N ILE A 217 6.33 6.50 -8.20
CA ILE A 217 6.11 6.33 -9.62
C ILE A 217 6.37 4.87 -9.96
N ALA A 218 5.40 4.21 -10.55
CA ALA A 218 5.55 2.92 -11.16
C ALA A 218 5.97 3.08 -12.63
N GLU A 219 7.12 2.53 -12.98
CA GLU A 219 7.51 2.31 -14.37
C GLU A 219 7.24 0.85 -14.71
N VAL A 220 6.08 0.60 -15.33
CA VAL A 220 5.79 -0.72 -15.90
C VAL A 220 6.41 -0.78 -17.29
N LYS A 221 7.43 -1.63 -17.44
CA LYS A 221 8.11 -1.89 -18.72
C LYS A 221 7.21 -2.68 -19.66
N GLU A 222 7.60 -2.68 -20.93
CA GLU A 222 7.03 -3.59 -21.92
C GLU A 222 7.24 -5.05 -21.51
N SER A 223 6.23 -5.90 -21.74
CA SER A 223 6.30 -7.29 -21.30
C SER A 223 7.27 -8.10 -22.17
N ILE A 224 7.97 -9.02 -21.52
CA ILE A 224 8.76 -10.06 -22.18
C ILE A 224 7.96 -11.35 -22.05
N GLY A 225 7.64 -11.99 -23.15
CA GLY A 225 6.96 -13.27 -23.10
C GLY A 225 7.82 -14.44 -23.51
N ILE A 226 7.52 -15.59 -22.93
CA ILE A 226 8.26 -16.84 -23.08
C ILE A 226 7.22 -17.91 -23.38
N ASN A 227 7.31 -18.45 -24.58
CA ASN A 227 6.49 -19.55 -25.02
C ASN A 227 7.28 -20.85 -24.86
N LEU A 228 6.83 -21.67 -23.92
CA LEU A 228 7.50 -22.91 -23.54
C LEU A 228 7.38 -24.00 -24.62
N ILE A 229 6.25 -24.08 -25.33
CA ILE A 229 6.04 -25.08 -26.38
C ILE A 229 6.91 -24.79 -27.61
N ASN A 230 6.93 -23.52 -28.04
CA ASN A 230 7.66 -23.13 -29.25
C ASN A 230 9.12 -22.77 -28.96
N LYS A 231 9.52 -22.67 -27.69
CA LYS A 231 10.85 -22.21 -27.26
C LYS A 231 11.18 -20.83 -27.84
N GLN A 232 10.22 -19.91 -27.71
CA GLN A 232 10.30 -18.56 -28.26
C GLN A 232 10.26 -17.52 -27.16
N ILE A 233 11.07 -16.48 -27.30
CA ILE A 233 11.02 -15.28 -26.48
C ILE A 233 10.47 -14.16 -27.36
N PHE A 234 9.43 -13.47 -26.91
CA PHE A 234 8.84 -12.34 -27.61
C PHE A 234 8.92 -11.07 -26.77
N HIS A 235 9.29 -9.96 -27.41
CA HIS A 235 9.27 -8.63 -26.80
C HIS A 235 8.06 -7.89 -27.35
N LYS A 236 7.06 -7.63 -26.49
CA LYS A 236 5.86 -6.88 -26.89
C LYS A 236 6.15 -5.39 -26.89
N ASN A 237 6.13 -4.78 -28.06
CA ASN A 237 6.21 -3.32 -28.16
C ASN A 237 4.80 -2.71 -28.03
N LYS A 238 4.68 -1.54 -27.39
CA LYS A 238 3.44 -0.75 -27.36
C LYS A 238 2.83 -0.44 -28.74
N ASP A 239 3.65 -0.45 -29.79
CA ASP A 239 3.24 -0.20 -31.17
C ASP A 239 2.81 -1.49 -31.94
N GLY A 240 2.76 -2.65 -31.28
CA GLY A 240 2.30 -3.92 -31.86
C GLY A 240 3.27 -4.59 -32.83
N LYS A 241 4.53 -4.12 -32.90
CA LYS A 241 5.62 -4.77 -33.64
C LYS A 241 6.41 -5.67 -32.69
N ASP A 242 5.91 -6.89 -32.50
CA ASP A 242 6.56 -7.86 -31.64
C ASP A 242 7.85 -8.37 -32.28
N THR A 243 8.94 -8.36 -31.50
CA THR A 243 10.19 -9.03 -31.93
C THR A 243 10.19 -10.44 -31.35
N ILE A 244 10.26 -11.44 -32.22
CA ILE A 244 10.25 -12.85 -31.83
C ILE A 244 11.66 -13.41 -32.05
N THR A 245 12.26 -13.90 -30.96
CA THR A 245 13.52 -14.64 -30.99
C THR A 245 13.25 -16.10 -30.68
N THR A 246 13.45 -16.97 -31.67
CA THR A 246 13.45 -18.42 -31.43
C THR A 246 14.76 -18.79 -30.74
N ILE A 247 14.68 -19.49 -29.61
CA ILE A 247 15.87 -19.99 -28.92
C ILE A 247 16.50 -21.06 -29.83
N SER A 248 17.63 -20.71 -30.44
CA SER A 248 18.24 -21.49 -31.50
C SER A 248 18.75 -22.84 -30.98
N SER A 249 18.90 -23.81 -31.89
CA SER A 249 19.51 -25.12 -31.59
C SER A 249 20.95 -25.03 -31.06
N HIS A 250 21.61 -23.88 -31.19
CA HIS A 250 22.94 -23.62 -30.62
C HIS A 250 22.89 -23.19 -29.15
N GLN A 251 21.72 -22.84 -28.62
CA GLN A 251 21.48 -22.54 -27.20
C GLN A 251 20.97 -23.81 -26.47
N LEU A 252 21.71 -24.91 -26.61
CA LEU A 252 21.35 -26.25 -26.11
C LEU A 252 20.94 -26.23 -24.63
N GLN A 253 21.67 -25.50 -23.79
CA GLN A 253 21.39 -25.39 -22.37
C GLN A 253 20.01 -24.73 -22.11
N GLN A 254 19.72 -23.61 -22.77
CA GLN A 254 18.43 -22.93 -22.60
C GLN A 254 17.25 -23.76 -23.11
N GLN A 255 17.45 -24.52 -24.19
CA GLN A 255 16.45 -25.47 -24.65
C GLN A 255 16.21 -26.60 -23.65
N GLN A 256 17.29 -27.13 -23.06
CA GLN A 256 17.20 -28.17 -22.02
C GLN A 256 16.46 -27.70 -20.78
N GLU A 257 16.69 -26.46 -20.33
CA GLU A 257 15.95 -25.92 -19.18
C GLU A 257 14.46 -25.75 -19.46
N ILE A 258 14.10 -25.25 -20.65
CA ILE A 258 12.69 -25.19 -21.08
C ILE A 258 12.09 -26.59 -21.16
N ASP A 259 12.81 -27.57 -21.70
CA ASP A 259 12.35 -28.96 -21.81
C ASP A 259 12.16 -29.60 -20.43
N ASN A 260 13.09 -29.39 -19.50
CA ASN A 260 13.00 -29.88 -18.13
C ASN A 260 11.79 -29.27 -17.41
N PHE A 261 11.64 -27.95 -17.47
CA PHE A 261 10.51 -27.23 -16.88
C PHE A 261 9.18 -27.70 -17.49
N SER A 262 9.09 -27.74 -18.83
CA SER A 262 7.88 -28.16 -19.54
C SER A 262 7.51 -29.62 -19.26
N LYS A 263 8.51 -30.49 -19.03
CA LYS A 263 8.29 -31.87 -18.65
C LYS A 263 7.75 -31.99 -17.23
N LYS A 264 8.27 -31.20 -16.28
CA LYS A 264 7.78 -31.18 -14.90
C LYS A 264 6.33 -30.70 -14.83
N TYR A 265 6.03 -29.64 -15.55
CA TYR A 265 4.68 -29.04 -15.60
C TYR A 265 3.86 -29.50 -16.82
N GLN A 266 4.12 -30.71 -17.33
CA GLN A 266 3.57 -31.21 -18.60
C GLN A 266 2.03 -31.26 -18.63
N GLN A 267 1.38 -31.53 -17.49
CA GLN A 267 -0.08 -31.50 -17.38
C GLN A 267 -0.62 -30.08 -17.65
N ALA A 268 -0.03 -29.07 -17.01
CA ALA A 268 -0.36 -27.66 -17.26
C ALA A 268 -0.04 -27.25 -18.70
N VAL A 269 1.02 -27.76 -19.31
CA VAL A 269 1.37 -27.46 -20.71
C VAL A 269 0.40 -28.11 -21.72
N ASN A 270 -0.13 -29.30 -21.43
CA ASN A 270 -0.99 -30.06 -22.33
C ASN A 270 -2.48 -29.64 -22.28
N ASP A 271 -2.98 -29.22 -21.11
CA ASP A 271 -4.41 -28.97 -20.86
C ASP A 271 -4.93 -27.62 -21.39
N VAL A 272 -4.04 -26.71 -21.81
CA VAL A 272 -4.39 -25.40 -22.38
C VAL A 272 -5.17 -25.52 -23.71
N LYS A 273 -5.21 -26.70 -24.34
CA LYS A 273 -5.96 -26.93 -25.58
C LYS A 273 -7.49 -26.97 -25.41
N ASN A 274 -8.01 -27.22 -24.20
CA ASN A 274 -9.42 -27.57 -24.02
C ASN A 274 -10.19 -26.73 -22.98
N VAL A 275 -9.64 -25.63 -22.45
CA VAL A 275 -10.27 -24.78 -21.40
C VAL A 275 -10.47 -25.49 -20.05
N ASN A 276 -10.36 -26.81 -19.99
CA ASN A 276 -10.26 -27.60 -18.76
C ASN A 276 -8.84 -27.49 -18.21
N LEU A 277 -8.54 -26.37 -17.56
CA LEU A 277 -7.29 -26.20 -16.83
C LEU A 277 -7.34 -27.09 -15.58
N THR A 278 -6.58 -28.18 -15.59
CA THR A 278 -6.42 -29.04 -14.42
C THR A 278 -5.37 -28.44 -13.48
N PRO A 279 -5.66 -28.30 -12.19
CA PRO A 279 -4.67 -27.84 -11.23
C PRO A 279 -3.46 -28.77 -11.15
N LEU A 280 -2.28 -28.19 -10.93
CA LEU A 280 -1.08 -28.94 -10.59
C LEU A 280 -1.23 -29.56 -9.19
N ASN A 281 -1.72 -30.81 -9.14
CA ASN A 281 -1.97 -31.52 -7.88
C ASN A 281 -0.69 -32.16 -7.33
N GLY A 282 -0.29 -31.77 -6.11
CA GLY A 282 0.83 -32.37 -5.36
C GLY A 282 2.18 -31.67 -5.50
N GLU A 283 2.30 -30.71 -6.41
CA GLU A 283 3.43 -29.76 -6.48
C GLU A 283 3.07 -28.52 -5.66
N SER A 284 3.98 -28.02 -4.82
CA SER A 284 3.69 -26.83 -4.02
C SER A 284 3.71 -25.56 -4.88
N SER A 285 2.87 -24.58 -4.55
CA SER A 285 2.89 -23.25 -5.18
C SER A 285 4.27 -22.58 -5.11
N ARG A 286 5.00 -22.83 -4.01
CA ARG A 286 6.36 -22.35 -3.84
C ARG A 286 7.35 -22.97 -4.83
N GLU A 287 7.25 -24.27 -5.06
CA GLU A 287 8.14 -24.98 -5.99
C GLU A 287 7.97 -24.50 -7.43
N ALA A 288 6.72 -24.30 -7.87
CA ALA A 288 6.44 -23.70 -9.18
C ALA A 288 6.99 -22.27 -9.31
N PHE A 289 6.94 -21.49 -8.23
CA PHE A 289 7.49 -20.14 -8.20
C PHE A 289 9.03 -20.14 -8.31
N ASP A 290 9.70 -20.96 -7.51
CA ASP A 290 11.17 -21.07 -7.50
C ASP A 290 11.69 -21.61 -8.85
N ASP A 291 11.05 -22.64 -9.42
CA ASP A 291 11.42 -23.19 -10.73
C ASP A 291 11.23 -22.18 -11.87
N ALA A 292 10.17 -21.36 -11.82
CA ALA A 292 9.97 -20.30 -12.79
C ALA A 292 11.11 -19.26 -12.71
N ILE A 293 11.54 -18.88 -11.51
CA ILE A 293 12.67 -17.96 -11.32
C ILE A 293 13.96 -18.58 -11.87
N GLU A 294 14.24 -19.84 -11.59
CA GLU A 294 15.44 -20.54 -12.11
C GLU A 294 15.42 -20.64 -13.65
N LEU A 295 14.28 -20.91 -14.25
CA LEU A 295 14.13 -20.88 -15.70
C LEU A 295 14.45 -19.47 -16.25
N LEU A 296 13.89 -18.41 -15.66
CA LEU A 296 14.14 -17.04 -16.11
C LEU A 296 15.61 -16.63 -15.98
N LYS A 297 16.31 -17.11 -14.94
CA LYS A 297 17.76 -16.95 -14.78
C LYS A 297 18.51 -17.66 -15.90
N ALA A 298 18.20 -18.93 -16.18
CA ALA A 298 18.87 -19.69 -17.23
C ALA A 298 18.65 -19.10 -18.64
N LEU A 299 17.49 -18.47 -18.85
CA LEU A 299 17.18 -17.75 -20.10
C LEU A 299 17.82 -16.36 -20.18
N ASN A 300 18.55 -15.92 -19.15
CA ASN A 300 19.12 -14.56 -19.03
C ASN A 300 18.07 -13.44 -19.13
N ILE A 301 16.83 -13.72 -18.71
CA ILE A 301 15.74 -12.73 -18.68
C ILE A 301 15.80 -11.91 -17.38
N VAL A 302 16.01 -12.60 -16.27
CA VAL A 302 16.25 -11.98 -14.98
C VAL A 302 17.75 -11.79 -14.83
N GLN A 303 18.20 -10.54 -14.76
CA GLN A 303 19.58 -10.22 -14.44
C GLN A 303 19.66 -10.02 -12.92
N TYR A 304 20.23 -11.00 -12.22
CA TYR A 304 20.80 -10.73 -10.91
C TYR A 304 22.07 -9.92 -11.17
N GLU A 305 21.97 -8.59 -11.20
CA GLU A 305 23.16 -7.77 -11.14
C GLU A 305 23.84 -8.06 -9.80
N THR A 306 24.85 -8.91 -9.83
CA THR A 306 25.62 -9.37 -8.67
C THR A 306 26.33 -8.25 -7.92
N ASN A 307 26.16 -6.99 -8.31
CA ASN A 307 26.72 -5.81 -7.64
C ASN A 307 25.86 -4.54 -7.74
N ASN A 308 24.56 -4.62 -8.06
CA ASN A 308 23.74 -3.41 -8.04
C ASN A 308 22.27 -3.66 -7.73
N SER A 309 21.78 -2.80 -6.85
CA SER A 309 20.40 -2.58 -6.43
C SER A 309 19.43 -2.38 -7.61
N THR A 310 19.03 -3.45 -8.29
CA THR A 310 17.94 -3.34 -9.26
C THR A 310 16.63 -3.23 -8.48
N ASN A 311 16.09 -2.01 -8.40
CA ASN A 311 14.74 -1.70 -7.89
C ASN A 311 13.65 -2.22 -8.86
N VAL A 312 13.86 -3.41 -9.41
CA VAL A 312 13.00 -4.06 -10.41
C VAL A 312 12.28 -5.22 -9.72
N THR A 313 10.95 -5.20 -9.79
CA THR A 313 10.13 -6.37 -9.49
C THR A 313 9.79 -7.06 -10.81
N TYR A 314 10.13 -8.35 -10.92
CA TYR A 314 9.72 -9.18 -12.05
C TYR A 314 8.33 -9.75 -11.77
N LEU A 315 7.33 -9.29 -12.53
CA LEU A 315 5.94 -9.74 -12.42
C LEU A 315 5.69 -10.86 -13.43
N ILE A 316 5.79 -12.10 -12.97
CA ILE A 316 5.59 -13.32 -13.75
C ILE A 316 4.10 -13.61 -13.83
N LEU A 317 3.57 -13.66 -15.05
CA LEU A 317 2.18 -13.92 -15.38
C LEU A 317 2.13 -15.27 -16.11
N THR A 318 1.45 -16.27 -15.54
CA THR A 318 1.45 -17.66 -16.04
C THR A 318 0.05 -18.19 -16.34
N ASP A 319 -0.09 -19.00 -17.38
CA ASP A 319 -1.37 -19.69 -17.64
C ASP A 319 -1.59 -20.94 -16.77
N TYR A 320 -0.78 -21.12 -15.72
CA TYR A 320 -0.81 -22.30 -14.85
C TYR A 320 -1.81 -22.15 -13.71
N VAL A 321 -2.51 -23.22 -13.40
CA VAL A 321 -3.40 -23.31 -12.24
C VAL A 321 -2.73 -24.15 -11.17
N VAL A 322 -2.61 -23.61 -9.97
CA VAL A 322 -2.00 -24.29 -8.82
C VAL A 322 -3.04 -24.45 -7.71
N GLU A 323 -3.19 -25.68 -7.23
CA GLU A 323 -4.07 -26.02 -6.11
C GLU A 323 -3.25 -26.67 -5.00
N GLU A 324 -3.38 -26.12 -3.79
CA GLU A 324 -2.69 -26.59 -2.59
C GLU A 324 -3.73 -26.74 -1.47
N ASN A 325 -3.83 -27.94 -0.89
CA ASN A 325 -4.81 -28.28 0.16
C ASN A 325 -6.27 -27.94 -0.23
N ASP A 326 -6.69 -28.34 -1.43
CA ASP A 326 -8.03 -28.07 -2.00
C ASP A 326 -8.37 -26.56 -2.14
N LYS A 327 -7.32 -25.72 -2.22
CA LYS A 327 -7.45 -24.27 -2.43
C LYS A 327 -6.58 -23.82 -3.59
N LEU A 328 -7.13 -22.98 -4.47
CA LEU A 328 -6.34 -22.33 -5.50
C LEU A 328 -5.38 -21.31 -4.88
N THR A 329 -4.12 -21.37 -5.30
CA THR A 329 -3.15 -20.31 -5.05
C THR A 329 -3.17 -19.36 -6.25
N LEU A 330 -3.48 -18.08 -6.04
CA LEU A 330 -3.63 -17.10 -7.11
C LEU A 330 -2.33 -16.34 -7.42
N GLY A 331 -1.42 -16.28 -6.46
CA GLY A 331 -0.13 -15.65 -6.64
C GLY A 331 0.76 -15.80 -5.42
N MET A 332 2.01 -15.40 -5.60
CA MET A 332 3.03 -15.36 -4.55
C MET A 332 4.02 -14.24 -4.87
N ALA A 333 4.70 -13.76 -3.84
CA ALA A 333 5.75 -12.78 -4.00
C ALA A 333 6.89 -13.01 -3.02
N ASP A 334 8.11 -12.70 -3.47
CA ASP A 334 9.25 -12.50 -2.61
C ASP A 334 9.62 -11.02 -2.59
N ARG A 335 10.03 -10.53 -1.42
CA ARG A 335 10.68 -9.23 -1.29
C ARG A 335 12.18 -9.38 -1.53
N LYS A 336 12.83 -8.29 -1.96
CA LYS A 336 14.28 -8.19 -1.89
C LYS A 336 14.72 -8.04 -0.43
N GLU A 337 15.51 -8.98 0.07
CA GLU A 337 16.16 -8.80 1.36
C GLU A 337 17.43 -7.95 1.21
N PRO A 338 17.52 -6.79 1.90
CA PRO A 338 18.68 -5.93 1.78
C PRO A 338 19.91 -6.52 2.45
N ASP A 339 21.09 -6.27 1.88
CA ASP A 339 22.36 -6.63 2.51
C ASP A 339 22.72 -5.65 3.66
N GLU A 340 23.76 -5.96 4.44
CA GLU A 340 24.18 -5.12 5.57
C GLU A 340 24.66 -3.72 5.15
N TYR A 341 25.21 -3.57 3.94
CA TYR A 341 25.62 -2.28 3.42
C TYR A 341 24.40 -1.43 3.04
N GLU A 342 23.40 -2.02 2.35
CA GLU A 342 22.14 -1.37 2.02
C GLU A 342 21.39 -0.94 3.29
N LYS A 343 21.33 -1.82 4.31
CA LYS A 343 20.85 -1.49 5.66
C LYS A 343 21.57 -0.31 6.28
N HIS A 344 22.89 -0.25 6.16
CA HIS A 344 23.70 0.85 6.68
C HIS A 344 23.46 2.16 5.93
N GLN A 345 23.42 2.13 4.59
CA GLN A 345 23.16 3.30 3.75
C GLN A 345 21.76 3.86 3.98
N CYS A 346 20.75 3.02 4.15
CA CYS A 346 19.40 3.43 4.56
C CYS A 346 19.41 4.15 5.91
N LYS A 347 20.13 3.66 6.93
CA LYS A 347 20.22 4.33 8.23
C LYS A 347 20.80 5.74 8.13
N ILE A 348 21.78 5.93 7.25
CA ILE A 348 22.45 7.23 7.02
C ILE A 348 21.57 8.17 6.18
N THR A 349 21.10 7.67 5.03
CA THR A 349 20.44 8.49 4.00
C THR A 349 18.94 8.62 4.20
N ARG A 350 18.34 7.75 5.04
CA ARG A 350 16.89 7.56 5.23
C ARG A 350 16.14 7.34 3.92
N ASN A 351 16.83 6.82 2.91
CA ASN A 351 16.28 6.54 1.59
C ASN A 351 16.35 5.02 1.33
N CYS A 352 15.51 4.29 2.04
CA CYS A 352 15.46 2.83 2.02
C CYS A 352 14.54 2.40 0.87
N ASN A 353 15.09 1.70 -0.11
CA ASN A 353 14.36 1.17 -1.26
C ASN A 353 14.61 -0.34 -1.33
N TYR A 354 13.96 -1.11 -0.45
CA TYR A 354 14.10 -2.58 -0.38
C TYR A 354 12.94 -3.30 -1.07
N TRP A 355 12.36 -2.66 -2.07
CA TRP A 355 11.39 -3.32 -2.95
C TRP A 355 12.09 -3.94 -4.16
N GLY A 356 11.44 -4.95 -4.74
CA GLY A 356 11.94 -5.67 -5.90
C GLY A 356 11.80 -7.17 -5.71
N ASN A 357 12.60 -7.93 -6.47
CA ASN A 357 12.61 -9.39 -6.51
C ASN A 357 11.52 -9.93 -7.46
N HIS A 358 10.68 -10.87 -7.03
CA HIS A 358 9.79 -11.60 -7.95
C HIS A 358 8.37 -11.66 -7.40
N VAL A 359 7.41 -11.59 -8.31
CA VAL A 359 6.00 -11.86 -8.08
C VAL A 359 5.57 -12.85 -9.14
N ILE A 360 4.83 -13.89 -8.77
CA ILE A 360 4.17 -14.77 -9.73
C ILE A 360 2.67 -14.72 -9.52
N ILE A 361 1.94 -14.67 -10.64
CA ILE A 361 0.49 -14.75 -10.67
C ILE A 361 0.12 -16.01 -11.44
N TYR A 362 -0.69 -16.83 -10.80
CA TYR A 362 -1.26 -18.04 -11.38
C TYR A 362 -2.62 -17.70 -12.00
N ARG A 363 -3.07 -18.55 -12.92
CA ARG A 363 -4.33 -18.38 -13.64
C ARG A 363 -5.52 -18.58 -12.70
N ASN A 364 -6.40 -17.58 -12.63
CA ASN A 364 -7.68 -17.72 -11.93
C ASN A 364 -8.77 -18.20 -12.89
N ILE A 365 -9.23 -19.44 -12.72
CA ILE A 365 -10.25 -20.04 -13.59
C ILE A 365 -11.69 -19.75 -13.17
N TYR A 366 -11.88 -19.18 -11.98
CA TYR A 366 -13.22 -18.88 -11.44
C TYR A 366 -13.59 -17.40 -11.55
N ASN A 367 -12.62 -16.49 -11.50
CA ASN A 367 -12.90 -15.06 -11.51
C ASN A 367 -11.75 -14.20 -12.09
N ALA A 368 -11.78 -13.96 -13.40
CA ALA A 368 -10.82 -13.08 -14.07
C ALA A 368 -10.90 -11.61 -13.62
N HIS A 369 -12.02 -11.16 -13.00
CA HIS A 369 -12.13 -9.79 -12.48
C HIS A 369 -11.30 -9.54 -11.21
N ASP A 370 -10.81 -10.58 -10.54
CA ASP A 370 -9.98 -10.45 -9.34
C ASP A 370 -8.47 -10.43 -9.65
N GLU A 371 -8.05 -10.79 -10.86
CA GLU A 371 -6.63 -10.93 -11.21
C GLU A 371 -5.85 -9.61 -11.07
N THR A 372 -6.45 -8.46 -11.42
CA THR A 372 -5.81 -7.15 -11.20
C THR A 372 -5.58 -6.90 -9.71
N ARG A 373 -6.52 -7.28 -8.85
CA ARG A 373 -6.37 -7.09 -7.41
C ARG A 373 -5.30 -8.03 -6.86
N THR A 374 -5.28 -9.31 -7.28
CA THR A 374 -4.21 -10.25 -6.92
C THR A 374 -2.85 -9.71 -7.31
N ILE A 375 -2.69 -9.17 -8.53
CA ILE A 375 -1.45 -8.51 -8.96
C ILE A 375 -1.03 -7.41 -7.98
N LEU A 376 -1.96 -6.54 -7.57
CA LEU A 376 -1.67 -5.46 -6.63
C LEU A 376 -1.32 -5.98 -5.21
N HIS A 377 -2.01 -7.01 -4.74
CA HIS A 377 -1.78 -7.64 -3.44
C HIS A 377 -0.39 -8.26 -3.36
N GLU A 378 -0.04 -9.10 -4.35
CA GLU A 378 1.28 -9.75 -4.41
C GLU A 378 2.41 -8.73 -4.64
N LEU A 379 2.16 -7.69 -5.45
CA LEU A 379 3.08 -6.57 -5.54
C LEU A 379 3.28 -5.91 -4.17
N GLY A 380 2.23 -5.73 -3.37
CA GLY A 380 2.33 -5.24 -2.00
C GLY A 380 3.33 -6.05 -1.15
N HIS A 381 3.30 -7.38 -1.23
CA HIS A 381 4.28 -8.24 -0.57
C HIS A 381 5.71 -8.03 -1.08
N SER A 382 5.91 -7.84 -2.40
CA SER A 382 7.24 -7.47 -2.95
C SER A 382 7.75 -6.10 -2.48
N LEU A 383 6.86 -5.25 -1.94
CA LEU A 383 7.20 -3.99 -1.29
C LEU A 383 7.38 -4.12 0.24
N GLY A 384 7.27 -5.33 0.80
CA GLY A 384 7.38 -5.60 2.24
C GLY A 384 6.11 -5.36 3.04
N LEU A 385 4.96 -5.28 2.39
CA LEU A 385 3.70 -5.24 3.11
C LEU A 385 3.31 -6.63 3.62
N GLU A 386 2.88 -6.67 4.88
CA GLU A 386 2.27 -7.84 5.51
C GLU A 386 0.74 -7.73 5.47
N HIS A 387 0.06 -8.86 5.65
CA HIS A 387 -1.39 -8.87 5.82
C HIS A 387 -1.82 -8.13 7.09
N SER A 388 -2.96 -7.44 7.02
CA SER A 388 -3.48 -6.66 8.15
C SER A 388 -3.92 -7.51 9.35
N PHE A 389 -4.15 -8.81 9.13
CA PHE A 389 -4.52 -9.80 10.15
C PHE A 389 -3.33 -10.65 10.64
N ASN A 390 -2.12 -10.45 10.12
CA ASN A 390 -0.94 -11.19 10.58
C ASN A 390 -0.41 -10.61 11.91
N HIS A 391 -0.08 -11.50 12.86
CA HIS A 391 0.53 -11.18 14.15
C HIS A 391 2.06 -10.93 14.10
N LYS A 392 2.64 -10.80 12.90
CA LYS A 392 4.08 -10.61 12.75
C LYS A 392 4.43 -9.13 12.85
N GLU A 393 5.48 -8.83 13.61
CA GLU A 393 6.11 -7.50 13.58
C GLU A 393 6.42 -7.13 12.12
N PRO A 394 6.11 -5.89 11.67
CA PRO A 394 5.78 -4.73 12.49
C PRO A 394 4.27 -4.47 12.68
N ASN A 395 3.38 -5.43 12.43
CA ASN A 395 1.94 -5.20 12.53
C ASN A 395 1.47 -5.15 13.99
N HIS A 396 1.39 -3.93 14.54
CA HIS A 396 0.92 -3.67 15.91
C HIS A 396 -0.62 -3.74 16.03
N PHE A 397 -1.33 -3.84 14.90
CA PHE A 397 -2.80 -3.86 14.84
C PHE A 397 -3.28 -5.07 14.05
N VAL A 398 -3.67 -6.12 14.75
CA VAL A 398 -4.28 -7.29 14.11
C VAL A 398 -5.75 -7.02 13.88
N LEU A 399 -6.12 -6.89 12.61
CA LEU A 399 -7.51 -6.73 12.17
C LEU A 399 -8.12 -8.10 11.87
N GLN A 400 -9.45 -8.17 11.82
CA GLN A 400 -10.13 -9.41 11.43
C GLN A 400 -9.99 -9.62 9.91
N GLU A 401 -9.53 -10.80 9.52
CA GLU A 401 -9.40 -11.21 8.11
C GLU A 401 -10.71 -11.03 7.34
N SER A 402 -10.64 -10.46 6.14
CA SER A 402 -11.74 -10.18 5.21
C SER A 402 -12.76 -9.14 5.67
N HIS A 403 -12.43 -8.28 6.64
CA HIS A 403 -13.35 -7.27 7.20
C HIS A 403 -12.96 -5.82 6.88
N THR A 404 -11.84 -5.60 6.21
CA THR A 404 -11.34 -4.25 5.90
C THR A 404 -11.38 -3.98 4.39
N ASP A 405 -11.30 -2.71 4.02
CA ASP A 405 -11.11 -2.26 2.63
C ASP A 405 -9.63 -2.23 2.22
N ASN A 406 -8.75 -2.82 3.04
CA ASN A 406 -7.31 -2.84 2.83
C ASN A 406 -6.90 -3.80 1.71
N LEU A 407 -5.94 -3.38 0.88
CA LEU A 407 -5.38 -4.17 -0.22
C LEU A 407 -4.73 -5.47 0.28
N MET A 408 -4.09 -5.42 1.45
CA MET A 408 -3.41 -6.57 2.06
C MET A 408 -4.32 -7.38 2.98
N ASP A 409 -5.63 -7.13 2.95
CA ASP A 409 -6.63 -8.04 3.52
C ASP A 409 -7.08 -9.03 2.43
N TYR A 410 -7.83 -10.08 2.78
CA TYR A 410 -8.42 -11.02 1.80
C TYR A 410 -9.83 -10.64 1.34
N ASN A 411 -10.28 -9.42 1.65
CA ASN A 411 -11.50 -8.84 1.10
C ASN A 411 -11.26 -8.25 -0.32
N SER A 412 -12.24 -7.55 -0.88
CA SER A 412 -12.20 -6.82 -2.16
C SER A 412 -11.59 -5.41 -2.09
N GLY A 413 -10.87 -5.11 -1.00
CA GLY A 413 -10.27 -3.82 -0.71
C GLY A 413 -9.13 -3.41 -1.64
N ILE A 414 -8.85 -2.11 -1.71
CA ILE A 414 -7.73 -1.53 -2.46
C ILE A 414 -6.96 -0.46 -1.67
N THR A 415 -7.36 -0.11 -0.45
CA THR A 415 -6.72 0.96 0.32
C THR A 415 -5.52 0.44 1.10
N LEU A 416 -4.63 1.32 1.55
CA LEU A 416 -3.54 0.95 2.44
C LEU A 416 -3.64 1.71 3.77
N ASN A 417 -3.33 1.00 4.86
CA ASN A 417 -3.22 1.60 6.17
C ASN A 417 -1.99 2.49 6.23
N LYS A 418 -2.04 3.54 7.06
CA LYS A 418 -0.94 4.51 7.19
C LYS A 418 0.41 3.86 7.48
N TYR A 419 0.44 2.83 8.32
CA TYR A 419 1.68 2.14 8.67
C TYR A 419 2.29 1.38 7.46
N GLN A 420 1.46 0.91 6.52
CA GLN A 420 1.91 0.30 5.27
C GLN A 420 2.48 1.36 4.32
N TRP A 421 1.91 2.57 4.32
CA TRP A 421 2.52 3.69 3.62
C TRP A 421 3.90 3.99 4.19
N ASP A 422 4.05 3.96 5.52
CA ASP A 422 5.34 4.18 6.18
C ASP A 422 6.37 3.12 5.80
N ILE A 423 5.99 1.84 5.73
CA ILE A 423 6.86 0.76 5.27
C ILE A 423 7.40 1.08 3.86
N ILE A 424 6.51 1.41 2.93
CA ILE A 424 6.90 1.72 1.55
C ILE A 424 7.73 3.02 1.47
N TYR A 425 7.39 4.03 2.27
CA TYR A 425 8.08 5.33 2.24
C TYR A 425 9.40 5.37 2.99
N ASN A 426 9.64 4.51 3.98
CA ASN A 426 10.77 4.69 4.89
C ASN A 426 11.58 3.42 5.15
N ASP A 427 11.10 2.24 4.76
CA ASP A 427 11.58 0.90 5.14
C ASP A 427 12.63 0.88 6.27
N ASN A 428 12.15 1.29 7.44
CA ASN A 428 12.64 0.98 8.76
C ASN A 428 11.39 0.47 9.47
N ASN A 429 11.21 -0.85 9.54
CA ASN A 429 10.16 -1.52 10.32
C ASN A 429 9.77 -0.68 11.55
N ILE A 430 8.48 -0.36 11.64
CA ILE A 430 7.88 0.48 12.67
C ILE A 430 8.45 0.07 14.04
N ILE A 431 9.14 1.02 14.69
CA ILE A 431 9.55 0.99 16.10
C ILE A 431 10.60 -0.11 16.43
N THR A 432 11.88 0.25 16.32
CA THR A 432 12.87 -0.22 17.31
C THR A 432 12.99 0.82 18.42
N LEU A 433 11.94 0.94 19.24
CA LEU A 433 12.12 1.21 20.67
C LEU A 433 12.44 -0.13 21.34
N GLN A 434 13.64 -0.65 21.08
CA GLN A 434 14.31 -1.42 22.11
C GLN A 434 15.30 -0.50 22.77
N GLU A 435 14.90 -0.03 23.95
CA GLU A 435 15.80 0.23 25.05
C GLU A 435 16.96 -0.78 25.03
N LYS A 436 18.16 -0.32 24.76
CA LYS A 436 19.33 -0.80 25.49
C LYS A 436 20.06 0.41 26.03
N ASN A 437 19.63 0.78 27.23
CA ASN A 437 20.46 1.45 28.21
C ASN A 437 21.87 0.83 28.17
N LYS A 438 22.87 1.68 27.90
CA LYS A 438 24.12 1.69 28.63
C LYS A 438 24.49 3.11 28.95
#